data_AF-A0A7C7CI96-F1
#
_entry.id   AF-A0A7C7CI96-F1
#
_cell.length_a   1.000
_cell.length_b   1.000
_cell.length_c   1.000
_cell.angle_alpha   90.00
_cell.angle_beta   90.00
_cell.angle_gamma   90.00
#
_symmetry.space_group_name_H-M   'P 1'
#
loop_
_entity.id
_entity.type
_entity.pdbx_description
1 polymer ?
#
loop_
_entity_poly.entity_id
_entity_poly.type
_entity_poly.pdbx_seq_one_letter_code
_entity_poly.pdbx_strand_id
1 'polypeptide(L)'
;VKENNGVVMVSFVPGFVSQQTYEHGLARDAEKARLEAQSDSSDESVEAGLEAWDADNPEPRATVSDIANHIDRIREKAGIDHIGIGSDFDGITSVPEGLEDVSKYPVLTAELLRREYSEEDILKILGGNILRLMRAVENAATRIQQERGPSEASIEDLDG
;
A
#
# COMPACT_ATOMS: atom_id res chain seq x y z
N VAL A 1 12.34 -2.60 -9.65
CA VAL A 1 11.82 -3.87 -9.07
C VAL A 1 12.17 -5.08 -9.91
N LYS A 2 11.78 -5.12 -11.21
CA LYS A 2 12.05 -6.25 -12.11
C LYS A 2 13.55 -6.60 -12.22
N GLU A 3 14.41 -5.60 -12.38
CA GLU A 3 15.87 -5.77 -12.49
C GLU A 3 16.50 -6.49 -11.29
N ASN A 4 15.98 -6.25 -10.09
CA ASN A 4 16.49 -6.82 -8.84
C ASN A 4 15.64 -8.00 -8.34
N ASN A 5 14.73 -8.50 -9.17
CA ASN A 5 13.80 -9.59 -8.85
C ASN A 5 12.96 -9.37 -7.57
N GLY A 6 12.68 -8.11 -7.24
CA GLY A 6 11.94 -7.71 -6.04
C GLY A 6 10.44 -7.96 -6.14
N VAL A 7 9.71 -7.59 -5.09
CA VAL A 7 8.23 -7.71 -5.01
C VAL A 7 7.65 -6.36 -4.58
N VAL A 8 6.58 -5.93 -5.23
CA VAL A 8 5.74 -4.82 -4.80
C VAL A 8 4.57 -5.38 -4.01
N MET A 9 4.43 -4.93 -2.77
CA MET A 9 3.33 -5.33 -1.89
C MET A 9 2.15 -4.37 -2.13
N VAL A 10 1.03 -4.88 -2.63
CA VAL A 10 -0.17 -4.07 -2.88
C VAL A 10 -0.84 -3.72 -1.57
N SER A 11 -1.01 -2.41 -1.34
CA SER A 11 -1.65 -1.83 -0.16
C SER A 11 -3.16 -1.76 -0.30
N PHE A 12 -3.89 -1.83 0.81
CA PHE A 12 -5.33 -1.60 0.84
C PHE A 12 -5.69 -0.16 1.28
N VAL A 13 -4.70 0.73 1.47
CA VAL A 13 -4.97 2.16 1.74
C VAL A 13 -5.81 2.76 0.60
N PRO A 14 -7.06 3.21 0.85
CA PRO A 14 -7.96 3.68 -0.21
C PRO A 14 -7.33 4.78 -1.09
N GLY A 15 -6.72 5.79 -0.48
CA GLY A 15 -6.05 6.89 -1.18
C GLY A 15 -4.89 6.49 -2.11
N PHE A 16 -4.36 5.27 -2.03
CA PHE A 16 -3.31 4.80 -2.94
C PHE A 16 -3.84 3.96 -4.11
N VAL A 17 -5.09 3.52 -4.04
CA VAL A 17 -5.67 2.55 -4.98
C VAL A 17 -6.86 3.11 -5.74
N SER A 18 -7.56 4.11 -5.19
CA SER A 18 -8.65 4.80 -5.86
C SER A 18 -8.30 6.26 -6.08
N GLN A 19 -8.46 6.71 -7.33
CA GLN A 19 -8.23 8.10 -7.70
C GLN A 19 -9.23 9.04 -7.01
N GLN A 20 -10.47 8.61 -6.82
CA GLN A 20 -11.50 9.46 -6.19
C GLN A 20 -11.20 9.71 -4.71
N THR A 21 -10.75 8.67 -3.98
CA THR A 21 -10.32 8.83 -2.58
C THR A 21 -9.06 9.66 -2.46
N TYR A 22 -8.13 9.52 -3.42
CA TYR A 22 -6.93 10.36 -3.48
C TYR A 22 -7.29 11.85 -3.67
N GLU A 23 -8.14 12.15 -4.65
CA GLU A 23 -8.58 13.51 -4.95
C GLU A 23 -9.39 14.12 -3.80
N HIS A 24 -10.22 13.32 -3.13
CA HIS A 24 -10.92 13.75 -1.92
C HIS A 24 -9.94 14.12 -0.79
N GLY A 25 -8.94 13.29 -0.53
CA GLY A 25 -7.89 13.58 0.46
C GLY A 25 -7.15 14.89 0.16
N LEU A 26 -6.80 15.14 -1.10
CA LEU A 26 -6.20 16.41 -1.52
C LEU A 26 -7.12 17.61 -1.26
N ALA A 27 -8.42 17.47 -1.53
CA ALA A 27 -9.39 18.53 -1.28
C ALA A 27 -9.56 18.79 0.23
N ARG A 28 -9.55 17.74 1.05
CA ARG A 28 -9.62 17.83 2.51
C ARG A 28 -8.38 18.50 3.10
N ASP A 29 -7.18 18.16 2.62
CA ASP A 29 -5.93 18.80 3.03
C ASP A 29 -5.90 20.29 2.64
N ALA A 30 -6.42 20.63 1.45
CA ALA A 30 -6.54 22.02 1.02
C ALA A 30 -7.51 22.81 1.90
N GLU A 31 -8.64 22.20 2.31
CA GLU A 31 -9.58 22.82 3.25
C GLU A 31 -8.95 23.00 4.63
N LYS A 32 -8.23 22.01 5.14
CA LYS A 32 -7.47 22.12 6.39
C LYS A 32 -6.52 23.31 6.36
N ALA A 33 -5.72 23.42 5.30
CA ALA A 33 -4.78 24.54 5.13
C ALA A 33 -5.51 25.90 5.05
N ARG A 34 -6.70 25.95 4.42
CA ARG A 34 -7.55 27.15 4.38
C ARG A 34 -8.05 27.54 5.77
N LEU A 35 -8.45 26.57 6.59
CA LEU A 35 -8.91 26.78 7.97
C LEU A 35 -7.77 27.26 8.86
N GLU A 36 -6.60 26.64 8.78
CA GLU A 36 -5.38 27.01 9.53
C GLU A 36 -4.83 28.40 9.16
N ALA A 37 -5.11 28.90 7.95
CA ALA A 37 -4.69 30.23 7.52
C ALA A 37 -5.55 31.38 8.06
N GLN A 38 -6.65 31.09 8.77
CA GLN A 38 -7.52 32.11 9.35
C GLN A 38 -6.87 32.76 10.58
N SER A 39 -7.08 34.07 10.75
CA SER A 39 -6.42 34.85 11.82
C SER A 39 -6.81 34.42 13.23
N ASP A 40 -7.98 33.81 13.39
CA ASP A 40 -8.59 33.34 14.63
C ASP A 40 -8.55 31.80 14.77
N SER A 41 -7.75 31.11 13.95
CA SER A 41 -7.65 29.65 13.97
C SER A 41 -7.13 29.12 15.31
N SER A 42 -7.84 28.14 15.88
CA SER A 42 -7.36 27.18 16.88
C SER A 42 -7.56 25.75 16.40
N ASP A 43 -6.88 24.78 17.03
CA ASP A 43 -7.07 23.36 16.75
C ASP A 43 -8.56 22.95 16.83
N GLU A 44 -9.33 23.45 17.81
CA GLU A 44 -10.76 23.15 17.92
C GLU A 44 -11.57 23.72 16.75
N SER A 45 -11.24 24.94 16.30
CA SER A 45 -11.94 25.57 15.17
C SER A 45 -11.66 24.89 13.83
N VAL A 46 -10.44 24.39 13.64
CA VAL A 46 -10.02 23.65 12.45
C VAL A 46 -10.73 22.30 12.42
N GLU A 47 -10.76 21.58 13.54
CA GLU A 47 -11.45 20.28 13.63
C GLU A 47 -12.95 20.43 13.33
N ALA A 48 -13.62 21.39 13.97
CA ALA A 48 -15.05 21.65 13.71
C ALA A 48 -15.33 22.06 12.26
N GLY A 49 -14.42 22.83 11.64
CA GLY A 49 -14.51 23.20 10.23
C GLY A 49 -14.35 22.01 9.30
N LEU A 50 -13.41 21.10 9.60
CA LEU A 50 -13.21 19.87 8.84
C LEU A 50 -14.38 18.91 9.00
N GLU A 51 -14.93 18.74 10.20
CA GLU A 51 -16.13 17.93 10.43
C GLU A 51 -17.32 18.42 9.59
N ALA A 52 -17.52 19.74 9.53
CA ALA A 52 -18.56 20.35 8.70
C ALA A 52 -18.31 20.11 7.21
N TRP A 53 -17.06 20.28 6.76
CA TRP A 53 -16.68 20.02 5.38
C TRP A 53 -16.84 18.54 5.00
N ASP A 54 -16.44 17.61 5.87
CA ASP A 54 -16.56 16.17 5.67
C ASP A 54 -18.04 15.74 5.57
N ALA A 55 -18.93 16.39 6.33
CA ALA A 55 -20.37 16.16 6.24
C ALA A 55 -20.96 16.56 4.87
N ASP A 56 -20.47 17.67 4.29
CA ASP A 56 -20.89 18.15 2.98
C ASP A 56 -20.15 17.46 1.81
N ASN A 57 -18.99 16.87 2.08
CA ASN A 57 -18.11 16.23 1.10
C ASN A 57 -17.75 14.81 1.58
N PRO A 58 -18.70 13.87 1.58
CA PRO A 58 -18.44 12.52 2.08
C PRO A 58 -17.34 11.83 1.27
N GLU A 59 -16.43 11.12 1.97
CA GLU A 59 -15.33 10.39 1.34
C GLU A 59 -15.88 9.31 0.39
N PRO A 60 -15.39 9.24 -0.87
CA PRO A 60 -15.67 8.14 -1.76
C PRO A 60 -15.20 6.80 -1.17
N ARG A 61 -15.81 5.69 -1.56
CA ARG A 61 -15.36 4.36 -1.12
C ARG A 61 -14.52 3.69 -2.20
N ALA A 62 -13.28 3.35 -1.88
CA ALA A 62 -12.53 2.37 -2.65
C ALA A 62 -13.17 0.98 -2.50
N THR A 63 -12.93 0.10 -3.46
CA THR A 63 -13.50 -1.25 -3.51
C THR A 63 -12.43 -2.30 -3.79
N VAL A 64 -12.78 -3.58 -3.62
CA VAL A 64 -11.92 -4.69 -4.08
C VAL A 64 -11.55 -4.59 -5.57
N SER A 65 -12.41 -4.00 -6.40
CA SER A 65 -12.13 -3.78 -7.82
C SER A 65 -10.99 -2.78 -8.04
N ASP A 66 -10.87 -1.76 -7.18
CA ASP A 66 -9.76 -0.79 -7.24
C ASP A 66 -8.42 -1.45 -6.87
N ILE A 67 -8.43 -2.37 -5.88
CA ILE A 67 -7.26 -3.19 -5.57
C ILE A 67 -6.85 -4.05 -6.76
N ALA A 68 -7.80 -4.71 -7.40
CA ALA A 68 -7.52 -5.54 -8.55
C ALA A 68 -7.06 -4.70 -9.77
N ASN A 69 -7.57 -3.48 -9.97
CA ASN A 69 -7.07 -2.53 -10.97
C ASN A 69 -5.60 -2.16 -10.69
N HIS A 70 -5.24 -1.96 -9.42
CA HIS A 70 -3.87 -1.70 -9.02
C HIS A 70 -2.96 -2.92 -9.31
N ILE A 71 -3.44 -4.14 -9.02
CA ILE A 71 -2.74 -5.39 -9.37
C ILE A 71 -2.53 -5.50 -10.88
N ASP A 72 -3.54 -5.22 -11.70
CA ASP A 72 -3.45 -5.22 -13.17
C ASP A 72 -2.34 -4.26 -13.63
N ARG A 73 -2.31 -3.06 -13.04
CA ARG A 73 -1.30 -2.04 -13.36
C ARG A 73 0.11 -2.49 -12.99
N ILE A 74 0.30 -3.12 -11.82
CA ILE A 74 1.61 -3.65 -11.43
C ILE A 74 1.99 -4.83 -12.34
N ARG A 75 1.05 -5.70 -12.70
CA ARG A 75 1.30 -6.81 -13.64
C ARG A 75 1.80 -6.29 -14.99
N GLU A 76 1.19 -5.22 -15.51
CA GLU A 76 1.62 -4.58 -16.77
C GLU A 76 3.06 -4.03 -16.67
N LYS A 77 3.43 -3.42 -15.53
CA LYS A 77 4.72 -2.72 -15.39
C LYS A 77 5.86 -3.59 -14.88
N ALA A 78 5.60 -4.41 -13.89
CA ALA A 78 6.60 -5.24 -13.22
C ALA A 78 6.54 -6.70 -13.70
N GLY A 79 5.35 -7.23 -13.99
CA GLY A 79 5.11 -8.64 -14.27
C GLY A 79 4.56 -9.40 -13.06
N ILE A 80 3.92 -10.55 -13.31
CA ILE A 80 3.19 -11.31 -12.27
C ILE A 80 4.10 -11.83 -11.15
N ASP A 81 5.37 -12.07 -11.45
CA ASP A 81 6.36 -12.57 -10.49
C ASP A 81 6.79 -11.49 -9.47
N HIS A 82 6.28 -10.27 -9.55
CA HIS A 82 6.72 -9.14 -8.71
C HIS A 82 5.59 -8.55 -7.87
N ILE A 83 4.53 -9.31 -7.63
CA ILE A 83 3.33 -8.84 -6.93
C ILE A 83 3.17 -9.62 -5.62
N GLY A 84 2.90 -8.92 -4.53
CA GLY A 84 2.48 -9.49 -3.25
C GLY A 84 1.36 -8.64 -2.63
N ILE A 85 0.89 -9.02 -1.44
CA ILE A 85 -0.15 -8.29 -0.71
C ILE A 85 0.41 -7.79 0.62
N GLY A 86 0.32 -6.49 0.84
CA GLY A 86 0.67 -5.84 2.11
C GLY A 86 -0.46 -4.89 2.50
N SER A 87 -1.54 -5.45 3.05
CA SER A 87 -2.82 -4.77 3.24
C SER A 87 -2.77 -3.51 4.09
N ASP A 88 -1.83 -3.45 5.03
CA ASP A 88 -1.74 -2.39 6.05
C ASP A 88 -2.90 -2.43 7.07
N PHE A 89 -3.53 -3.61 7.25
CA PHE A 89 -4.49 -3.82 8.33
C PHE A 89 -3.89 -3.46 9.69
N ASP A 90 -4.71 -2.88 10.57
CA ASP A 90 -4.33 -2.28 11.86
C ASP A 90 -3.35 -1.10 11.78
N GLY A 91 -2.94 -0.68 10.57
CA GLY A 91 -2.11 0.51 10.31
C GLY A 91 -2.87 1.69 9.70
N ILE A 92 -4.13 1.49 9.29
CA ILE A 92 -4.94 2.46 8.54
C ILE A 92 -6.30 2.70 9.19
N THR A 93 -6.89 3.87 8.92
CA THR A 93 -8.18 4.31 9.49
C THR A 93 -9.39 3.96 8.61
N SER A 94 -9.18 3.62 7.34
CA SER A 94 -10.22 3.21 6.41
C SER A 94 -9.71 2.12 5.46
N VAL A 95 -10.63 1.31 4.96
CA VAL A 95 -10.37 0.12 4.13
C VAL A 95 -11.32 0.08 2.93
N PRO A 96 -10.96 -0.59 1.82
CA PRO A 96 -11.84 -0.74 0.68
C PRO A 96 -13.04 -1.62 1.01
N GLU A 97 -14.19 -1.33 0.40
CA GLU A 97 -15.39 -2.14 0.51
C GLU A 97 -15.15 -3.57 0.00
N GLY A 98 -15.57 -4.55 0.81
CA GLY A 98 -15.32 -5.97 0.59
C GLY A 98 -13.98 -6.46 1.13
N LEU A 99 -13.17 -5.59 1.75
CA LEU A 99 -11.88 -5.91 2.38
C LEU A 99 -11.79 -5.32 3.80
N GLU A 100 -12.88 -5.44 4.56
CA GLU A 100 -13.00 -4.79 5.87
C GLU A 100 -12.01 -5.31 6.92
N ASP A 101 -11.59 -6.58 6.80
CA ASP A 101 -10.72 -7.24 7.75
C ASP A 101 -9.98 -8.43 7.13
N VAL A 102 -9.10 -9.06 7.93
CA VAL A 102 -8.29 -10.21 7.51
C VAL A 102 -9.09 -11.45 7.10
N SER A 103 -10.38 -11.56 7.42
CA SER A 103 -11.23 -12.64 6.92
C SER A 103 -11.63 -12.46 5.45
N LYS A 104 -11.37 -11.28 4.87
CA LYS A 104 -11.87 -10.89 3.56
C LYS A 104 -10.92 -11.12 2.39
N TYR A 105 -9.70 -11.62 2.62
CA TYR A 105 -8.80 -11.99 1.52
C TYR A 105 -9.44 -12.90 0.43
N PRO A 106 -10.33 -13.86 0.76
CA PRO A 106 -11.04 -14.63 -0.28
C PRO A 106 -11.85 -13.79 -1.27
N VAL A 107 -12.31 -12.59 -0.87
CA VAL A 107 -13.03 -11.67 -1.77
C VAL A 107 -12.11 -11.16 -2.88
N LEU A 108 -10.87 -10.79 -2.54
CA LEU A 108 -9.85 -10.42 -3.53
C LEU A 108 -9.49 -11.58 -4.44
N THR A 109 -9.32 -12.79 -3.88
CA THR A 109 -9.08 -14.00 -4.69
C THR A 109 -10.21 -14.24 -5.69
N ALA A 110 -11.47 -14.12 -5.25
CA ALA A 110 -12.63 -14.26 -6.13
C ALA A 110 -12.64 -13.19 -7.22
N GLU A 111 -12.27 -11.96 -6.92
CA GLU A 111 -12.16 -10.88 -7.91
C GLU A 111 -11.08 -11.16 -8.96
N LEU A 112 -9.89 -11.61 -8.55
CA LEU A 112 -8.83 -11.99 -9.48
C LEU A 112 -9.24 -13.17 -10.39
N LEU A 113 -9.95 -14.16 -9.85
CA LEU A 113 -10.52 -15.25 -10.65
C LEU A 113 -11.52 -14.75 -11.70
N ARG A 114 -12.39 -13.78 -11.36
CA ARG A 114 -13.31 -13.16 -12.33
C ARG A 114 -12.57 -12.41 -13.44
N ARG A 115 -11.36 -11.92 -13.16
CA ARG A 115 -10.45 -11.28 -14.13
C ARG A 115 -9.57 -12.29 -14.88
N GLU A 116 -9.89 -13.57 -14.79
CA GLU A 116 -9.20 -14.65 -15.51
C GLU A 116 -7.72 -14.80 -15.14
N TYR A 117 -7.34 -14.39 -13.92
CA TYR A 117 -6.03 -14.79 -13.39
C TYR A 117 -5.99 -16.31 -13.24
N SER A 118 -4.88 -16.92 -13.65
CA SER A 118 -4.65 -18.35 -13.43
C SER A 118 -4.48 -18.63 -11.94
N GLU A 119 -4.79 -19.86 -11.52
CA GLU A 119 -4.54 -20.31 -10.15
C GLU A 119 -3.05 -20.15 -9.78
N GLU A 120 -2.15 -20.42 -10.72
CA GLU A 120 -0.71 -20.22 -10.53
C GLU A 120 -0.37 -18.75 -10.25
N ASP A 121 -0.92 -17.82 -11.04
CA ASP A 121 -0.70 -16.39 -10.87
C ASP A 121 -1.25 -15.89 -9.51
N ILE A 122 -2.40 -16.41 -9.09
CA ILE A 122 -2.99 -16.08 -7.79
C ILE A 122 -2.10 -16.59 -6.65
N LEU A 123 -1.61 -17.83 -6.72
CA LEU A 123 -0.71 -18.38 -5.70
C LEU A 123 0.60 -17.58 -5.59
N LYS A 124 1.10 -17.06 -6.71
CA LYS A 124 2.25 -16.13 -6.71
C LYS A 124 1.93 -14.86 -5.92
N ILE A 125 0.79 -14.23 -6.19
CA ILE A 125 0.33 -13.00 -5.50
C ILE A 125 0.11 -13.24 -4.01
N LEU A 126 -0.57 -14.33 -3.64
CA LEU A 126 -0.95 -14.63 -2.25
C LEU A 126 0.24 -14.94 -1.34
N GLY A 127 1.39 -15.33 -1.90
CA GLY A 127 2.58 -15.61 -1.07
C GLY A 127 3.77 -16.19 -1.81
N GLY A 128 3.58 -16.79 -2.99
CA GLY A 128 4.66 -17.44 -3.74
C GLY A 128 5.82 -16.49 -4.05
N ASN A 129 5.52 -15.26 -4.45
CA ASN A 129 6.54 -14.26 -4.79
C ASN A 129 7.35 -13.78 -3.58
N ILE A 130 6.70 -13.50 -2.45
CA ILE A 130 7.42 -13.08 -1.24
C ILE A 130 8.27 -14.24 -0.68
N LEU A 131 7.76 -15.48 -0.71
CA LEU A 131 8.55 -16.65 -0.30
C LEU A 131 9.76 -16.89 -1.22
N ARG A 132 9.63 -16.65 -2.52
CA ARG A 132 10.79 -16.65 -3.45
C ARG A 132 11.80 -15.59 -3.06
N LEU A 133 11.34 -14.35 -2.79
CA LEU A 133 12.21 -13.24 -2.42
C LEU A 133 12.95 -13.53 -1.11
N MET A 134 12.26 -14.02 -0.08
CA MET A 134 12.87 -14.36 1.22
C MET A 134 13.98 -15.40 1.06
N ARG A 135 13.76 -16.46 0.28
CA ARG A 135 14.81 -17.46 -0.02
C ARG A 135 16.03 -16.84 -0.73
N ALA A 136 15.81 -15.89 -1.63
CA ALA A 136 16.92 -15.19 -2.30
C ALA A 136 17.72 -14.33 -1.32
N VAL A 137 17.04 -13.66 -0.38
CA VAL A 137 17.67 -12.88 0.69
C VAL A 137 18.47 -13.78 1.63
N GLU A 138 17.92 -14.92 2.05
CA GLU A 138 18.62 -15.91 2.89
C GLU A 138 19.90 -16.43 2.21
N ASN A 139 19.82 -16.79 0.93
CA ASN A 139 20.98 -17.24 0.15
C ASN A 139 22.07 -16.15 0.06
N ALA A 140 21.66 -14.90 -0.18
CA ALA A 140 22.60 -13.77 -0.21
C ALA A 140 23.26 -13.55 1.17
N ALA A 141 22.48 -13.64 2.25
CA ALA A 141 22.99 -13.52 3.61
C ALA A 141 24.02 -14.63 3.93
N THR A 142 23.72 -15.89 3.62
CA THR A 142 24.65 -17.02 3.81
C THR A 142 25.97 -16.79 3.06
N ARG A 143 25.90 -16.35 1.81
CA ARG A 143 27.10 -16.06 1.02
C ARG A 143 27.92 -14.93 1.63
N ILE A 144 27.29 -13.80 1.97
CA ILE A 144 28.00 -12.62 2.52
C ILE A 144 28.67 -12.94 3.86
N GLN A 145 28.03 -13.75 4.71
CA GLN A 145 28.61 -14.20 5.99
C GLN A 145 29.87 -15.07 5.82
N GLN A 146 30.02 -15.75 4.68
CA GLN A 146 31.25 -16.49 4.35
C GLN A 146 32.35 -15.57 3.78
N GLU A 147 31.96 -14.45 3.18
CA GLU A 147 32.89 -13.50 2.54
C GLU A 147 33.45 -12.47 3.53
N ARG A 148 32.67 -12.04 4.53
CA ARG A 148 33.09 -11.01 5.49
C ARG A 148 32.32 -11.06 6.82
N GLY A 149 32.90 -10.45 7.84
CA GLY A 149 32.24 -10.16 9.11
C GLY A 149 31.18 -9.04 9.03
N PRO A 150 30.45 -8.78 10.13
CA PRO A 150 29.55 -7.63 10.22
C PRO A 150 30.32 -6.32 10.05
N SER A 151 29.62 -5.28 9.58
CA SER A 151 30.20 -3.93 9.55
C SER A 151 30.33 -3.40 10.97
N GLU A 152 31.49 -2.83 11.30
CA GLU A 152 31.73 -2.10 12.56
C GLU A 152 31.78 -0.57 12.33
N ALA A 153 31.53 -0.10 11.10
CA ALA A 153 31.54 1.31 10.77
C ALA A 153 30.45 2.08 11.55
N SER A 154 30.83 3.23 12.09
CA SER A 154 29.92 4.21 12.68
C SER A 154 29.37 5.17 11.63
N ILE A 155 28.40 6.01 12.00
CA ILE A 155 27.89 7.04 11.08
C ILE A 155 28.96 8.10 10.82
N GLU A 156 29.80 8.41 11.82
CA GLU A 156 30.93 9.34 11.70
C GLU A 156 31.98 8.83 10.70
N ASP A 157 32.22 7.51 10.65
CA ASP A 157 33.17 6.90 9.70
C ASP A 157 32.69 6.99 8.24
N LEU A 158 31.37 7.01 8.02
CA LEU A 158 30.76 6.95 6.69
C LEU A 158 30.36 8.33 6.16
N ASP A 159 29.83 9.19 7.04
CA ASP A 159 29.13 10.42 6.68
C ASP A 159 29.79 11.70 7.25
N GLY A 160 30.74 11.59 8.19
CA GLY A 160 31.55 12.70 8.72
C GLY A 160 30.97 13.42 9.94
#